data_AF-A0A6C0I7G2-F1
#
_entry.id   AF-A0A6C0I7G2-F1
#
_cell.length_a   1.000
_cell.length_b   1.000
_cell.length_c   1.000
_cell.angle_alpha   90.00
_cell.angle_beta   90.00
_cell.angle_gamma   90.00
#
_symmetry.space_group_name_H-M   'P 1'
#
loop_
_entity.id
_entity.type
_entity.pdbx_description
1 polymer ?
#
loop_
_entity_poly.entity_id
_entity_poly.type
_entity_poly.pdbx_seq_one_letter_code
_entity_poly.pdbx_strand_id
1 'polypeptide(L)' 'MDNIFLIAAIVSAIFFIAKFLEMRYVEKESKPLKFLIRDTLVVYISVIAGNFIYEQVTPAIAETVKTQGIPVAFTDEAPF' A
#
# COMPACT_ATOMS: atom_id res chain seq x y z
N MET A 1 -15.01 3.25 6.27
CA MET A 1 -14.41 2.90 4.98
C MET A 1 -13.49 4.03 4.63
N ASP A 2 -12.20 3.87 4.88
CA ASP A 2 -11.25 4.86 4.39
C ASP A 2 -11.31 4.83 2.88
N ASN A 3 -11.56 5.99 2.27
CA ASN A 3 -11.60 6.10 0.82
C ASN A 3 -10.16 5.97 0.31
N ILE A 4 -9.70 4.74 0.08
CA ILE A 4 -8.35 4.45 -0.42
C ILE A 4 -8.05 5.23 -1.71
N PHE A 5 -9.08 5.47 -2.54
CA PHE A 5 -8.96 6.32 -3.72
C PHE A 5 -8.65 7.79 -3.37
N LEU A 6 -9.23 8.32 -2.30
CA LEU A 6 -8.94 9.67 -1.80
C LEU A 6 -7.52 9.73 -1.24
N ILE A 7 -7.10 8.72 -0.47
CA ILE A 7 -5.74 8.63 0.07
C ILE A 7 -4.73 8.55 -1.08
N ALA A 8 -4.96 7.68 -2.06
CA ALA A 8 -4.12 7.55 -3.25
C ALA A 8 -4.03 8.87 -4.04
N ALA A 9 -5.14 9.61 -4.16
CA ALA A 9 -5.17 10.92 -4.81
C ALA A 9 -4.37 11.98 -4.03
N ILE A 10 -4.45 11.99 -2.70
CA ILE A 10 -3.67 12.92 -1.85
C ILE A 10 -2.17 12.60 -1.97
N VAL A 11 -1.80 11.32 -1.87
CA VAL A 11 -0.40 10.88 -1.97
C VAL A 11 0.18 11.20 -3.34
N SER A 12 -0.55 10.94 -4.42
CA SER A 12 -0.10 11.26 -5.78
C SER A 12 -0.02 12.78 -6.01
N ALA A 13 -0.93 13.58 -5.45
CA ALA A 13 -0.86 15.04 -5.50
C ALA A 13 0.36 15.59 -4.76
N ILE A 14 0.69 15.06 -3.57
CA ILE A 14 1.90 15.45 -2.82
C ILE A 14 3.15 15.10 -3.64
N PHE A 15 3.21 13.90 -4.23
CA PHE A 15 4.31 13.50 -5.10
C PHE A 15 4.47 14.43 -6.31
N PHE A 16 3.35 14.77 -6.97
CA PHE A 16 3.35 15.70 -8.10
C PHE A 16 3.89 17.07 -7.71
N ILE A 17 3.43 17.64 -6.58
CA ILE A 17 3.90 18.93 -6.07
C ILE A 17 5.38 18.87 -5.72
N ALA A 18 5.83 17.83 -5.02
CA ALA A 18 7.23 17.64 -4.64
C ALA A 18 8.14 17.56 -5.88
N LYS A 19 7.77 16.77 -6.89
CA LYS A 19 8.55 16.69 -8.13
C LYS A 19 8.47 17.95 -8.97
N PHE A 20 7.34 18.65 -8.96
CA PHE A 20 7.23 19.95 -9.61
C PHE A 20 8.16 20.99 -8.97
N LEU A 21 8.23 21.02 -7.63
CA LEU A 21 9.19 21.84 -6.88
C LEU A 21 10.63 21.45 -7.22
N GLU A 22 10.94 20.16 -7.31
CA GLU A 22 12.27 19.68 -7.66
C GLU A 22 12.71 20.16 -9.06
N MET A 23 11.84 20.04 -10.06
CA MET A 23 12.11 20.55 -11.41
C MET A 23 12.27 22.08 -11.44
N ARG A 24 11.50 22.80 -10.61
CA ARG A 24 11.51 24.26 -10.56
C ARG A 24 12.75 24.84 -9.87
N TYR A 25 13.21 24.22 -8.78
CA TYR A 25 14.22 24.79 -7.90
C TYR A 25 15.58 24.08 -7.94
N VAL A 26 15.62 22.77 -8.23
CA VAL A 26 16.84 21.97 -8.17
C VAL A 26 17.44 21.78 -9.55
N GLU A 27 16.68 21.19 -10.49
CA GLU A 27 17.24 20.78 -11.78
C GLU A 27 17.45 21.96 -12.75
N LYS A 28 16.73 23.08 -12.59
CA LYS A 28 16.74 24.28 -13.47
C LYS A 28 16.50 24.02 -14.97
N GLU A 29 16.38 22.75 -15.39
CA GLU A 29 15.94 22.29 -16.69
C GLU A 29 14.48 21.85 -16.61
N SER A 30 13.63 22.44 -17.44
CA SER A 30 12.22 22.08 -17.52
C SER A 30 12.05 20.77 -18.31
N LYS A 31 12.19 19.63 -17.63
CA LYS A 31 11.75 18.33 -18.18
C LYS A 31 10.28 18.43 -18.60
N PRO A 32 9.87 17.77 -19.69
CA PRO A 32 8.51 17.91 -20.17
C PRO A 32 7.53 17.30 -19.17
N LEU A 33 6.49 18.08 -18.80
CA LEU A 33 5.44 17.74 -17.82
C LEU A 33 4.75 16.39 -18.08
N LYS A 34 4.84 15.88 -19.31
CA LYS A 34 4.30 14.57 -19.71
C LYS A 34 4.91 13.42 -18.91
N PHE A 35 6.20 13.49 -18.58
CA PHE A 35 6.84 12.45 -17.75
C PHE A 35 6.36 12.52 -16.31
N LEU A 36 6.23 13.72 -15.75
CA LEU A 36 5.73 13.94 -14.39
C LEU A 36 4.33 13.35 -14.18
N ILE A 37 3.43 13.56 -15.15
CA ILE A 37 2.06 13.02 -15.09
C ILE A 37 2.08 11.49 -15.14
N ARG A 38 2.92 10.89 -16.00
CA ARG A 38 3.07 9.43 -16.08
C ARG A 38 3.54 8.87 -14.73
N ASP A 39 4.55 9.46 -14.13
CA ASP A 39 5.10 8.98 -12.86
C ASP A 39 4.08 9.12 -11.72
N THR A 40 3.33 10.21 -11.72
CA THR A 40 2.24 10.44 -10.75
C THR A 40 1.13 9.40 -10.87
N LEU A 41 0.77 9.00 -12.09
CA LEU A 41 -0.20 7.92 -12.33
C LEU A 41 0.34 6.57 -11.83
N VAL A 42 1.64 6.29 -12.01
CA VAL A 42 2.27 5.07 -11.47
C VAL A 42 2.20 5.05 -9.95
N VAL A 43 2.47 6.17 -9.27
CA VAL A 43 2.35 6.28 -7.80
C VAL A 43 0.90 6.02 -7.35
N TYR A 44 -0.09 6.60 -8.05
CA TYR A 44 -1.50 6.36 -7.73
C TYR A 44 -1.88 4.88 -7.84
N ILE A 45 -1.50 4.21 -8.94
CA ILE A 45 -1.75 2.78 -9.14
C ILE A 45 -1.02 1.94 -8.09
N SER A 46 0.21 2.33 -7.71
CA SER A 46 1.00 1.64 -6.69
C SER A 46 0.33 1.64 -5.32
N VAL A 47 -0.30 2.74 -4.91
CA VAL A 47 -1.04 2.81 -3.64
C VAL A 47 -2.24 1.86 -3.65
N ILE A 48 -3.00 1.82 -4.75
CA ILE A 48 -4.16 0.93 -4.89
C ILE A 48 -3.72 -0.54 -4.91
N ALA A 49 -2.69 -0.86 -5.69
CA ALA A 49 -2.14 -2.22 -5.77
C ALA A 49 -1.56 -2.67 -4.42
N GLY A 50 -0.85 -1.78 -3.71
CA GLY A 50 -0.33 -2.04 -2.38
C GLY A 50 -1.44 -2.32 -1.37
N ASN A 51 -2.53 -1.54 -1.41
CA ASN A 51 -3.71 -1.79 -0.57
C ASN A 51 -4.35 -3.14 -0.89
N PHE A 52 -4.52 -3.47 -2.17
CA PHE A 52 -5.05 -4.76 -2.59
C PHE A 52 -4.19 -5.93 -2.08
N ILE A 53 -2.86 -5.84 -2.22
CA ILE A 53 -1.94 -6.86 -1.69
C ILE A 53 -2.07 -6.94 -0.17
N TYR A 54 -2.11 -5.80 0.53
CA TYR A 54 -2.25 -5.75 1.98
C TYR A 54 -3.53 -6.43 2.48
N GLU A 55 -4.64 -6.20 1.81
CA GLU A 55 -5.93 -6.85 2.11
C GLU A 55 -5.88 -8.37 1.90
N GLN A 56 -5.13 -8.87 0.92
CA GLN A 56 -5.00 -10.30 0.66
C GLN A 56 -3.97 -10.99 1.58
N VAL A 57 -2.90 -10.28 1.95
CA VAL A 57 -1.82 -10.82 2.78
C VAL A 57 -2.20 -10.87 4.26
N THR A 58 -2.95 -9.89 4.75
CA THR A 58 -3.40 -9.83 6.16
C THR A 58 -4.12 -11.11 6.63
N PRO A 59 -5.13 -11.65 5.92
CA PRO A 59 -5.79 -12.90 6.33
C PRO A 59 -4.86 -14.11 6.23
N ALA A 60 -4.01 -14.18 5.20
CA ALA A 60 -3.04 -15.28 5.05
C ALA A 60 -2.03 -15.35 6.21
N ILE A 61 -1.57 -14.19 6.69
CA ILE A 61 -0.72 -14.11 7.88
C ILE A 61 -1.51 -14.47 9.15
N ALA A 62 -2.75 -13.98 9.29
CA ALA A 62 -3.58 -14.27 10.45
C ALA A 62 -3.92 -15.76 10.59
N GLU A 63 -4.17 -16.47 9.49
CA GLU A 63 -4.35 -17.93 9.49
C GLU A 63 -3.07 -18.67 9.90
N THR A 64 -1.92 -18.26 9.35
CA THR A 64 -0.61 -18.83 9.69
C THR A 64 -0.29 -18.68 11.19
N VAL A 65 -0.62 -17.52 11.78
CA VAL A 65 -0.41 -17.26 13.21
C VAL A 65 -1.39 -18.08 14.08
N LYS A 66 -2.65 -18.25 13.65
CA LYS A 66 -3.62 -19.10 14.36
C LYS A 66 -3.23 -20.58 14.37
N THR A 67 -2.53 -21.07 13.34
CA THR A 67 -2.08 -22.48 13.30
C THR A 67 -0.89 -22.77 14.22
N GLN A 68 -0.20 -21.74 14.73
CA GLN A 68 0.85 -21.91 15.74
C GLN A 68 0.31 -21.99 17.18
N GLY A 69 -0.99 -21.81 17.37
CA GLY A 69 -1.68 -22.19 18.60
C GLY A 69 -1.78 -23.71 18.69
N ILE A 70 -0.75 -24.34 19.27
CA ILE A 70 -0.68 -25.68 19.89
C ILE A 70 -1.74 -26.67 19.39
N PRO A 71 -1.39 -27.71 18.59
CA PRO A 71 -2.35 -28.75 18.25
C PRO A 71 -2.83 -29.42 19.55
N VAL A 72 -4.11 -29.20 19.90
CA VAL A 72 -4.78 -29.76 21.09
C VAL A 72 -5.07 -31.26 20.94
N ALA A 73 -4.31 -31.96 20.11
CA ALA A 73 -4.64 -33.31 19.64
C ALA A 73 -4.61 -34.38 20.74
N PHE A 74 -4.21 -34.06 21.98
CA PHE A 74 -4.13 -35.00 23.11
C PHE A 74 -4.34 -34.32 24.48
N THR A 75 -5.36 -33.47 24.64
CA THR A 75 -5.82 -33.13 26.01
C THR A 75 -6.86 -34.15 26.45
N ASP A 76 -6.41 -35.19 27.15
CA ASP A 76 -7.17 -36.32 27.71
C ASP A 76 -8.22 -35.92 28.78
N GLU A 77 -8.91 -34.79 28.65
CA GLU A 77 -10.02 -34.46 29.54
C GLU A 77 -11.30 -35.16 29.05
N ALA A 78 -11.58 -36.31 29.66
CA ALA A 78 -12.83 -37.05 29.47
C ALA A 78 -14.03 -36.18 29.90
N PRO A 79 -15.13 -36.14 29.11
CA PRO A 79 -16.33 -35.42 29.48
C PRO A 79 -17.04 -36.22 30.59
N PHE A 80 -16.90 -35.77 31.83
CA PHE A 80 -17.85 -36.10 32.89
C PHE A 80 -19.00 -35.09 32.86
#